data_AF-A0A085LNV1-F1
#
_entry.id   AF-A0A085LNV1-F1
#
_cell.length_a   1.000
_cell.length_b   1.000
_cell.length_c   1.000
_cell.angle_alpha   90.00
_cell.angle_beta   90.00
_cell.angle_gamma   90.00
#
_symmetry.space_group_name_H-M   'P 1'
#
loop_
_entity.id
_entity.type
_entity.pdbx_description
1 polymer ?
#
loop_
_entity_poly.entity_id
_entity_poly.type
_entity_poly.pdbx_seq_one_letter_code
_entity_poly.pdbx_strand_id
1 'polypeptide(L)'
;MTGPLLCEKALEFNWRLGADPDFKASQSWLEKLKRRHGIHGRENCGEKLSSDQLSADAFRVVLHTFMEEGGYDEEFVYNAEEAGLNWKSLPTRSLVAHHEAHTSRHKARKERVTVMICANSMGSHRLPLFVIGKPANPRSFRNVKKLPVVYSHQKKAWMNVHAFNEWFERTFIPEVKRYQSSIGKTGKVLLIIDNAPAHPSAECFEHD
;
A
#
# COMPACT_ATOMS: atom_id res chain seq x y z
N MET A 1 14.23 5.57 10.21
CA MET A 1 14.85 6.72 10.90
C MET A 1 16.16 6.26 11.52
N THR A 2 17.29 6.85 11.14
CA THR A 2 18.64 6.40 11.55
C THR A 2 19.12 7.14 12.81
N GLY A 3 20.12 6.59 13.50
CA GLY A 3 20.71 7.21 14.70
C GLY A 3 21.22 8.64 14.50
N PRO A 4 21.93 8.96 13.41
CA PRO A 4 22.40 10.32 13.13
C PRO A 4 21.28 11.36 13.00
N LEU A 5 20.18 11.01 12.33
CA LEU A 5 19.02 11.90 12.17
C LEU A 5 18.35 12.23 13.52
N LEU A 6 18.32 11.27 14.45
CA LEU A 6 17.81 11.51 15.80
C LEU A 6 18.68 12.48 16.59
N CYS A 7 20.00 12.38 16.44
CA CYS A 7 20.94 13.30 17.07
C CYS A 7 20.81 14.72 16.51
N GLU A 8 20.67 14.86 15.19
CA GLU A 8 20.45 16.16 14.54
C GLU A 8 19.15 16.82 15.00
N LYS A 9 18.05 16.07 15.06
CA LYS A 9 16.78 16.58 15.60
C LYS A 9 16.86 16.96 17.08
N ALA A 10 17.65 16.26 17.88
CA ALA A 10 17.85 16.61 19.28
C ALA A 10 18.56 17.96 19.44
N LEU A 11 19.57 18.26 18.61
CA LEU A 11 20.23 19.57 18.59
C LEU A 11 19.27 20.67 18.16
N GLU A 12 18.46 20.42 17.13
CA GLU A 12 17.43 21.36 16.66
C GLU A 12 16.43 21.71 17.78
N PHE A 13 15.95 20.71 18.52
CA PHE A 13 15.07 20.96 19.66
C PHE A 13 15.75 21.69 20.80
N ASN A 14 17.01 21.35 21.12
CA ASN A 14 17.78 22.03 22.15
C ASN A 14 17.89 23.54 21.85
N TRP A 15 18.18 23.88 20.60
CA TRP A 15 18.20 25.27 20.12
C TRP A 15 16.83 25.96 20.25
N ARG A 16 15.77 25.31 19.74
CA ARG A 16 14.41 25.89 19.78
C ARG A 16 13.88 26.11 21.19
N LEU A 17 14.31 25.27 22.15
CA LEU A 17 13.88 25.35 23.54
C LEU A 17 14.74 26.30 24.39
N GLY A 18 15.79 26.91 23.81
CA GLY A 18 16.71 27.78 24.55
C GLY A 18 17.42 27.04 25.69
N ALA A 19 17.69 25.75 25.51
CA ALA A 19 18.34 24.90 26.50
C ALA A 19 19.87 25.06 26.46
N ASP A 20 20.57 24.24 27.24
CA ASP A 20 22.03 24.31 27.42
C ASP A 20 22.79 24.39 26.07
N PRO A 21 23.52 25.49 25.79
CA PRO A 21 24.26 25.66 24.54
C PRO A 21 25.41 24.66 24.37
N ASP A 22 25.90 24.05 25.46
CA ASP A 22 26.97 23.04 25.42
C ASP A 22 26.45 21.61 25.23
N PHE A 23 25.13 21.44 25.04
CA PHE A 23 24.52 20.14 24.82
C PHE A 23 25.04 19.46 23.54
N LYS A 24 25.49 18.21 23.68
CA LYS A 24 25.95 17.37 22.56
C LYS A 24 25.08 16.13 22.42
N ALA A 25 24.38 16.04 21.29
CA ALA A 25 23.65 14.84 20.88
C ALA A 25 24.60 13.75 20.34
N SER A 26 25.50 13.26 21.18
CA SER A 26 26.45 12.20 20.81
C SER A 26 25.75 10.84 20.67
N GLN A 27 26.42 9.88 20.04
CA GLN A 27 25.95 8.50 20.01
C GLN A 27 25.76 7.94 21.42
N SER A 28 26.68 8.25 22.34
CA SER A 28 26.58 7.83 23.74
C SER A 28 25.39 8.48 24.47
N TRP A 29 25.06 9.73 24.15
CA TRP A 29 23.84 10.38 24.64
C TRP A 29 22.60 9.64 24.13
N LEU A 30 22.54 9.33 22.83
CA LEU A 30 21.42 8.61 22.24
C LEU A 30 21.25 7.21 22.86
N GLU A 31 22.34 6.47 23.09
CA GLU A 31 22.27 5.15 23.74
C GLU A 31 21.84 5.24 25.21
N LYS A 32 22.30 6.26 25.95
CA LYS A 32 21.85 6.52 27.33
C LYS A 32 20.39 6.94 27.38
N LEU A 33 19.93 7.78 26.45
CA LEU A 33 18.54 8.20 26.30
C LEU A 33 17.66 6.99 26.02
N LYS A 34 18.05 6.17 25.03
CA LYS A 34 17.34 4.94 24.69
C LYS A 34 17.20 4.04 25.90
N ARG A 35 18.29 3.78 26.63
CA ARG A 35 18.28 2.95 27.84
C ARG A 35 17.42 3.54 28.95
N ARG A 36 17.56 4.84 29.25
CA ARG A 36 16.79 5.53 30.30
C ARG A 36 15.29 5.47 30.06
N HIS A 37 14.88 5.59 28.80
CA HIS A 37 13.47 5.62 28.42
C HIS A 37 12.97 4.28 27.86
N GLY A 38 13.74 3.19 28.00
CA GLY A 38 13.35 1.86 27.52
C GLY A 38 13.10 1.78 26.00
N ILE A 39 13.71 2.65 25.20
CA ILE A 39 13.61 2.66 23.74
C ILE A 39 14.51 1.57 23.17
N HIS A 40 13.92 0.41 22.93
CA HIS A 40 14.60 -0.72 22.28
C HIS A 40 14.30 -0.68 20.77
N GLY A 41 15.36 -0.68 19.96
CA GLY A 41 15.25 -0.91 18.52
C GLY A 41 14.85 -2.37 18.31
N ARG A 42 13.69 -2.60 17.71
CA ARG A 42 13.30 -3.92 17.23
C ARG A 42 13.06 -3.77 15.73
N GLU A 43 13.85 -4.47 14.92
CA GLU A 43 13.49 -4.70 13.53
C GLU A 43 12.26 -5.63 13.53
N ASN A 44 11.08 -5.03 13.51
CA ASN A 44 9.92 -5.72 12.99
C ASN A 44 9.89 -5.42 11.49
N CYS A 45 10.75 -6.11 10.74
CA CYS A 45 10.55 -6.25 9.32
C CYS A 45 9.36 -7.19 9.15
N GLY A 46 8.20 -6.65 8.81
CA GLY A 46 7.12 -7.46 8.25
C GLY A 46 7.69 -8.13 7.01
N GLU A 47 7.66 -9.46 7.00
CA GLU A 47 8.05 -10.34 5.90
C GLU A 47 9.28 -9.86 5.09
N LYS A 48 10.47 -10.12 5.63
CA LYS A 48 11.59 -10.46 4.73
C LYS A 48 11.26 -11.82 4.11
N LEU A 49 10.48 -11.83 3.04
CA LEU A 49 10.66 -12.88 2.04
C LEU A 49 12.11 -12.71 1.57
N SER A 50 12.97 -13.72 1.82
CA SER A 50 14.24 -13.78 1.12
C SER A 50 13.90 -13.77 -0.36
N SER A 51 14.14 -12.66 -1.05
CA SER A 51 13.90 -12.58 -2.49
C SER A 51 14.81 -13.59 -3.15
N ASP A 52 14.23 -14.69 -3.62
CA ASP A 52 14.94 -15.62 -4.47
C ASP A 52 15.11 -14.97 -5.84
N GLN A 53 16.20 -14.21 -5.96
CA GLN A 53 16.54 -13.48 -7.17
C GLN A 53 16.61 -14.42 -8.38
N LEU A 54 17.04 -15.67 -8.18
CA LEU A 54 17.13 -16.66 -9.25
C LEU A 54 15.74 -17.05 -9.77
N SER A 55 14.78 -17.30 -8.86
CA SER A 55 13.39 -17.56 -9.25
C SER A 55 12.75 -16.36 -9.95
N ALA A 56 13.03 -15.14 -9.46
CA ALA A 56 12.55 -13.93 -10.11
C ALA A 56 13.13 -13.75 -11.52
N ASP A 57 14.45 -13.94 -11.69
CA ASP A 57 15.12 -13.82 -12.98
C ASP A 57 14.65 -14.90 -13.96
N ALA A 58 14.45 -16.14 -13.49
CA ALA A 58 13.88 -17.21 -14.29
C ALA A 58 12.44 -16.88 -14.74
N PHE A 59 11.62 -16.34 -13.84
CA PHE A 59 10.25 -15.93 -14.18
C PHE A 59 10.21 -14.80 -15.20
N ARG A 60 11.16 -13.85 -15.16
CA ARG A 60 11.25 -12.78 -16.18
C ARG A 60 11.43 -13.36 -17.58
N VAL A 61 12.28 -14.37 -17.73
CA VAL A 61 12.49 -15.04 -19.03
C VAL A 61 11.19 -15.71 -19.48
N VAL A 62 10.55 -16.48 -18.59
CA VAL A 62 9.28 -17.16 -18.91
C VAL A 62 8.19 -16.17 -19.32
N LEU A 63 8.03 -15.08 -18.57
CA LEU A 63 7.02 -14.06 -18.85
C LEU A 63 7.30 -13.36 -20.19
N HIS A 64 8.56 -13.03 -20.48
CA HIS A 64 8.94 -12.42 -21.74
C HIS A 64 8.64 -13.34 -22.93
N THR A 65 9.04 -14.62 -22.85
CA THR A 65 8.74 -15.61 -23.90
C THR A 65 7.23 -15.76 -24.09
N PHE A 66 6.45 -15.85 -23.01
CA PHE A 66 4.99 -15.90 -23.09
C PHE A 66 4.39 -14.66 -23.78
N MET A 67 4.91 -13.47 -23.47
CA MET A 67 4.47 -12.22 -24.09
C MET A 67 4.79 -12.18 -25.59
N GLU A 68 6.00 -12.59 -25.98
CA GLU A 68 6.42 -12.65 -27.39
C GLU A 68 5.60 -13.67 -28.19
N GLU A 69 5.48 -14.90 -27.70
CA GLU A 69 4.73 -15.97 -28.37
C GLU A 69 3.23 -15.65 -28.44
N GLY A 70 2.68 -15.02 -27.40
CA GLY A 70 1.29 -14.60 -27.35
C GLY A 70 0.96 -13.38 -28.22
N GLY A 71 1.98 -12.64 -28.68
CA GLY A 71 1.84 -11.39 -29.44
C GLY A 71 1.29 -10.24 -28.59
N TYR A 72 1.72 -10.14 -27.33
CA TYR A 72 1.31 -9.06 -26.42
C TYR A 72 2.16 -7.81 -26.64
N ASP A 73 1.51 -6.65 -26.79
CA ASP A 73 2.17 -5.34 -26.75
C ASP A 73 2.45 -4.98 -25.28
N GLU A 74 3.68 -4.58 -24.96
CA GLU A 74 4.06 -4.12 -23.62
C GLU A 74 3.14 -3.00 -23.11
N GLU A 75 2.65 -2.14 -24.01
CA GLU A 75 1.71 -1.07 -23.68
C GLU A 75 0.36 -1.58 -23.13
N PHE A 76 0.01 -2.84 -23.41
CA PHE A 76 -1.19 -3.53 -22.95
C PHE A 76 -0.93 -4.62 -21.90
N VAL A 77 0.26 -4.64 -21.31
CA VAL A 77 0.55 -5.44 -20.11
C VAL A 77 0.30 -4.58 -18.88
N TYR A 78 -0.60 -5.02 -18.02
CA TYR A 78 -1.00 -4.34 -16.79
C TYR A 78 -0.59 -5.16 -15.57
N ASN A 79 -0.21 -4.47 -14.52
CA ASN A 79 -0.06 -5.06 -13.19
C ASN A 79 -1.08 -4.42 -12.25
N ALA A 80 -1.71 -5.21 -11.39
CA ALA A 80 -2.56 -4.70 -10.32
C ALA A 80 -2.18 -5.27 -8.95
N GLU A 81 -2.18 -4.41 -7.95
CA GLU A 81 -1.70 -4.70 -6.59
C GLU A 81 -2.60 -4.03 -5.54
N GLU A 82 -2.64 -4.61 -4.34
CA GLU A 82 -3.56 -4.23 -3.27
C GLU A 82 -2.83 -3.72 -2.03
N ALA A 83 -3.08 -2.47 -1.67
CA ALA A 83 -2.50 -1.85 -0.49
C ALA A 83 -3.55 -1.60 0.60
N GLY A 84 -3.24 -2.03 1.83
CA GLY A 84 -4.05 -1.71 3.01
C GLY A 84 -3.59 -0.41 3.68
N LEU A 85 -4.46 0.61 3.74
CA LEU A 85 -4.21 1.85 4.46
C LEU A 85 -4.93 1.85 5.81
N ASN A 86 -4.16 1.88 6.90
CA ASN A 86 -4.68 2.04 8.27
C ASN A 86 -4.49 3.49 8.73
N TRP A 87 -5.53 4.32 8.60
CA TRP A 87 -5.39 5.77 8.81
C TRP A 87 -5.70 6.21 10.26
N LYS A 88 -6.37 5.37 11.05
CA LYS A 88 -6.61 5.58 12.50
C LYS A 88 -5.78 4.68 13.41
N SER A 89 -4.76 4.01 12.88
CA SER A 89 -3.86 3.24 13.74
C SER A 89 -3.05 4.20 14.60
N LEU A 90 -3.37 4.24 15.90
CA LEU A 90 -2.44 4.74 16.90
C LEU A 90 -1.21 3.80 16.91
N PRO A 91 0.00 4.33 17.16
CA PRO A 91 1.16 3.50 17.42
C PRO A 91 0.83 2.46 18.49
N THR A 92 1.17 1.19 18.26
CA THR A 92 0.89 0.08 19.20
C THR A 92 1.54 0.28 20.58
N ARG A 93 2.46 1.26 20.72
CA ARG A 93 3.03 1.71 21.98
C ARG A 93 2.48 3.10 22.32
N SER A 94 1.48 3.17 23.19
CA SER A 94 1.26 4.38 23.98
C SER A 94 2.34 4.44 25.06
N LEU A 95 3.03 5.57 25.17
CA LEU A 95 3.83 5.88 26.37
C LEU A 95 2.84 6.09 27.50
N VAL A 96 2.56 5.04 28.27
CA VAL A 96 1.78 5.18 29.51
C VAL A 96 2.78 5.61 30.58
N ALA A 97 2.62 6.82 31.10
CA ALA A 97 3.38 7.26 32.27
C ALA A 97 3.08 6.30 33.44
N HIS A 98 4.07 6.02 34.30
CA HIS A 98 3.92 5.08 35.42
C HIS A 98 2.72 5.35 36.34
N HIS A 99 2.18 6.58 36.33
CA HIS A 99 1.01 7.00 37.11
C HIS A 99 -0.35 6.67 36.48
N GLU A 100 -0.41 6.18 35.24
CA GLU A 100 -1.65 5.91 34.48
C GLU A 100 -1.93 4.41 34.29
N ALA A 101 -1.44 3.57 35.23
CA ALA A 101 -1.62 2.12 35.20
C ALA A 101 -3.11 1.65 35.22
N HIS A 102 -4.06 2.57 35.40
CA HIS A 102 -5.50 2.31 35.45
C HIS A 102 -6.32 3.08 34.41
N THR A 103 -5.81 3.28 33.20
CA THR A 103 -6.67 3.61 32.06
C THR A 103 -6.96 2.36 31.24
N SER A 104 -8.25 2.08 30.99
CA SER A 104 -8.68 0.98 30.13
C SER A 104 -7.90 1.03 28.82
N ARG A 105 -7.18 -0.05 28.47
CA ARG A 105 -6.46 -0.18 27.19
C ARG A 105 -7.40 0.22 26.04
N HIS A 106 -7.30 1.46 25.56
CA HIS A 106 -8.11 1.93 24.45
C HIS A 106 -7.76 1.04 23.25
N LYS A 107 -8.68 0.16 22.84
CA LYS A 107 -8.53 -0.61 21.60
C LYS A 107 -8.34 0.40 20.48
N ALA A 108 -7.14 0.48 19.93
CA ALA A 108 -6.86 1.33 18.77
C ALA A 108 -7.93 1.03 17.70
N ARG A 109 -8.74 2.03 17.35
CA ARG A 109 -9.72 1.90 16.28
C ARG A 109 -8.96 1.76 14.96
N LYS A 110 -8.70 0.54 14.54
CA LYS A 110 -8.15 0.24 13.21
C LYS A 110 -9.26 0.45 12.17
N GLU A 111 -9.38 1.68 11.69
CA GLU A 111 -10.10 1.95 10.45
C GLU A 111 -9.13 1.70 9.29
N ARG A 112 -9.42 0.62 8.56
CA ARG A 112 -8.72 0.19 7.35
C ARG A 112 -9.56 0.56 6.14
N VAL A 113 -8.90 1.03 5.10
CA VAL A 113 -9.38 0.98 3.72
C VAL A 113 -8.38 0.16 2.91
N THR A 114 -8.85 -0.55 1.91
CA THR A 114 -7.99 -1.23 0.95
C THR A 114 -8.06 -0.46 -0.37
N VAL A 115 -6.93 -0.29 -1.04
CA VAL A 115 -6.83 0.40 -2.32
C VAL A 115 -6.19 -0.56 -3.30
N MET A 116 -6.87 -0.83 -4.40
CA MET A 116 -6.30 -1.53 -5.54
C MET A 116 -5.81 -0.50 -6.55
N ILE A 117 -4.59 -0.72 -7.01
CA ILE A 117 -3.85 0.15 -7.94
C ILE A 117 -3.56 -0.68 -9.17
N CYS A 118 -3.76 -0.12 -10.36
CA CYS A 118 -3.44 -0.79 -11.62
C CYS A 118 -2.85 0.20 -12.63
N ALA A 119 -1.79 -0.22 -13.31
CA ALA A 119 -1.13 0.54 -14.35
C ALA A 119 -0.52 -0.39 -15.41
N ASN A 120 -0.32 0.13 -16.62
CA ASN A 120 0.41 -0.60 -17.64
C ASN A 120 1.93 -0.59 -17.38
N SER A 121 2.66 -1.49 -18.03
CA SER A 121 4.10 -1.69 -17.86
C SER A 121 4.91 -0.42 -18.19
N MET A 122 4.46 0.36 -19.18
CA MET A 122 5.07 1.61 -19.59
C MET A 122 4.75 2.79 -18.65
N GLY A 123 3.76 2.63 -17.76
CA GLY A 123 3.28 3.68 -16.86
C GLY A 123 2.51 4.83 -17.53
N SER A 124 2.25 4.74 -18.83
CA SER A 124 1.49 5.71 -19.64
C SER A 124 -0.01 5.69 -19.34
N HIS A 125 -0.54 4.55 -18.90
CA HIS A 125 -1.93 4.40 -18.50
C HIS A 125 -2.02 3.89 -17.07
N ARG A 126 -2.73 4.64 -16.23
CA ARG A 126 -3.02 4.31 -14.84
C ARG A 126 -4.52 4.35 -14.63
N LEU A 127 -5.08 3.28 -14.10
CA LEU A 127 -6.51 3.21 -13.84
C LEU A 127 -6.88 4.07 -12.61
N PRO A 128 -8.13 4.54 -12.53
CA PRO A 128 -8.67 5.12 -11.31
C PRO A 128 -8.48 4.18 -10.12
N LEU A 129 -8.12 4.74 -8.96
CA LEU A 129 -7.97 3.95 -7.74
C LEU A 129 -9.30 3.31 -7.35
N PHE A 130 -9.26 2.01 -7.05
CA PHE A 130 -10.41 1.29 -6.52
C PHE A 130 -10.28 1.15 -5.01
N VAL A 131 -11.16 1.85 -4.28
CA VAL A 131 -11.10 1.99 -2.83
C VAL A 131 -12.22 1.19 -2.18
N ILE A 132 -11.85 0.28 -1.29
CA ILE A 132 -12.78 -0.55 -0.51
C ILE A 132 -12.79 -0.06 0.93
N GLY A 133 -13.92 0.54 1.33
CA GLY A 133 -14.19 0.90 2.71
C GLY A 133 -15.14 -0.08 3.40
N LYS A 134 -15.41 0.15 4.69
CA LYS A 134 -16.41 -0.63 5.44
C LYS A 134 -17.86 -0.20 5.18
N PRO A 135 -18.22 1.09 5.34
CA PRO A 135 -19.59 1.52 5.15
C PRO A 135 -19.90 1.70 3.66
N ALA A 136 -21.06 1.26 3.20
CA ALA A 136 -21.52 1.54 1.84
C ALA A 136 -21.61 3.05 1.56
N ASN A 137 -22.07 3.82 2.55
CA ASN A 137 -22.18 5.27 2.49
C ASN A 137 -21.43 5.90 3.68
N PRO A 138 -20.11 6.13 3.55
CA PRO A 138 -19.34 6.84 4.57
C PRO A 138 -19.93 8.23 4.83
N ARG A 139 -20.00 8.64 6.09
CA ARG A 139 -20.45 10.00 6.45
C ARG A 139 -19.58 11.09 5.81
N SER A 140 -18.31 10.80 5.54
CA SER A 140 -17.38 11.69 4.83
C SER A 140 -17.77 11.96 3.38
N PHE A 141 -18.64 11.14 2.78
CA PHE A 141 -19.14 11.33 1.41
C PHE A 141 -20.43 12.16 1.37
N ARG A 142 -20.95 12.60 2.52
CA ARG A 142 -22.15 13.44 2.55
C ARG A 142 -21.90 14.72 1.74
N ASN A 143 -22.79 14.98 0.79
CA ASN A 143 -22.73 16.11 -0.15
C ASN A 143 -21.57 16.07 -1.17
N VAL A 144 -20.85 14.95 -1.28
CA VAL A 144 -19.84 14.76 -2.32
C VAL A 144 -20.54 14.28 -3.59
N LYS A 145 -20.55 15.11 -4.64
CA LYS A 145 -21.24 14.79 -5.91
C LYS A 145 -20.45 13.84 -6.80
N LYS A 146 -19.13 13.93 -6.79
CA LYS A 146 -18.23 13.10 -7.59
C LYS A 146 -16.98 12.78 -6.78
N LEU A 147 -16.62 11.51 -6.72
CA LEU A 147 -15.36 11.07 -6.14
C LEU A 147 -14.29 10.97 -7.23
N PRO A 148 -13.02 11.27 -6.93
CA PRO A 148 -11.91 11.06 -7.85
C PRO A 148 -11.47 9.58 -7.91
N VAL A 149 -12.16 8.69 -7.20
CA VAL A 149 -11.86 7.27 -7.07
C VAL A 149 -13.12 6.46 -7.32
N VAL A 150 -12.95 5.20 -7.70
CA VAL A 150 -14.04 4.22 -7.70
C VAL A 150 -14.13 3.67 -6.27
N TYR A 151 -15.32 3.70 -5.68
CA TYR A 151 -15.53 3.26 -4.30
C TYR A 151 -16.44 2.05 -4.24
N SER A 152 -16.00 1.01 -3.54
CA SER A 152 -16.83 -0.15 -3.15
C SER A 152 -16.79 -0.35 -1.64
N HIS A 153 -17.60 -1.28 -1.13
CA HIS A 153 -17.74 -1.51 0.30
C HIS A 153 -17.73 -3.00 0.66
N GLN A 154 -17.03 -3.31 1.76
CA GLN A 154 -16.93 -4.67 2.28
C GLN A 154 -16.79 -4.60 3.81
N LYS A 155 -17.52 -5.44 4.56
CA LYS A 155 -17.61 -5.33 6.05
C LYS A 155 -16.26 -5.30 6.78
N LYS A 156 -15.26 -6.01 6.27
CA LYS A 156 -13.89 -6.06 6.76
C LYS A 156 -12.96 -5.05 6.06
N ALA A 157 -13.38 -4.43 4.95
CA ALA A 157 -12.59 -3.56 4.07
C ALA A 157 -11.36 -4.27 3.48
N TRP A 158 -11.56 -5.48 2.97
CA TRP A 158 -10.58 -6.28 2.23
C TRP A 158 -11.11 -6.56 0.83
N MET A 159 -10.21 -6.89 -0.10
CA MET A 159 -10.61 -7.48 -1.36
C MET A 159 -11.31 -8.83 -1.14
N ASN A 160 -12.30 -9.11 -1.97
CA ASN A 160 -12.86 -10.43 -2.17
C ASN A 160 -13.21 -10.60 -3.65
N VAL A 161 -13.52 -11.83 -4.05
CA VAL A 161 -13.95 -12.22 -5.40
C VAL A 161 -14.99 -11.27 -5.99
N HIS A 162 -16.01 -10.90 -5.18
CA HIS A 162 -17.06 -10.01 -5.66
C HIS A 162 -16.57 -8.60 -5.98
N ALA A 163 -15.78 -7.99 -5.09
CA ALA A 163 -15.21 -6.66 -5.30
C ALA A 163 -14.18 -6.65 -6.44
N PHE A 164 -13.42 -7.75 -6.59
CA PHE A 164 -12.50 -7.91 -7.72
C PHE A 164 -13.26 -7.97 -9.05
N ASN A 165 -14.30 -8.81 -9.17
CA ASN A 165 -15.11 -8.90 -10.37
C ASN A 165 -15.80 -7.57 -10.70
N GLU A 166 -16.31 -6.87 -9.67
CA GLU A 166 -16.88 -5.54 -9.83
C GLU A 166 -15.85 -4.56 -10.42
N TRP A 167 -14.62 -4.54 -9.88
CA TRP A 167 -13.54 -3.72 -10.39
C TRP A 167 -13.15 -4.11 -11.83
N PHE A 168 -13.00 -5.40 -12.11
CA PHE A 168 -12.57 -5.92 -13.40
C PHE A 168 -13.56 -5.55 -14.51
N GLU A 169 -14.85 -5.84 -14.29
CA GLU A 169 -15.90 -5.60 -15.27
C GLU A 169 -16.23 -4.11 -15.44
N ARG A 170 -16.29 -3.35 -14.33
CA ARG A 170 -16.79 -1.96 -14.36
C ARG A 170 -15.68 -0.93 -14.51
N THR A 171 -14.44 -1.28 -14.19
CA THR A 171 -13.29 -0.35 -14.22
C THR A 171 -12.22 -0.82 -15.19
N PHE A 172 -11.68 -2.03 -15.03
CA PHE A 172 -10.54 -2.49 -15.82
C PHE A 172 -10.87 -2.56 -17.32
N ILE A 173 -11.87 -3.36 -17.70
CA ILE A 173 -12.23 -3.54 -19.11
C ILE A 173 -12.59 -2.20 -19.79
N PRO A 174 -13.47 -1.34 -19.23
CA PRO A 174 -13.84 -0.09 -19.87
C PRO A 174 -12.68 0.90 -20.02
N GLU A 175 -11.82 1.02 -19.01
CA GLU A 175 -10.70 1.96 -19.06
C GLU A 175 -9.61 1.50 -20.05
N VAL A 176 -9.32 0.20 -20.11
CA VAL A 176 -8.37 -0.33 -21.11
C VAL A 176 -8.91 -0.14 -22.53
N LYS A 177 -10.20 -0.43 -22.77
CA LYS A 177 -10.84 -0.20 -24.09
C LYS A 177 -10.83 1.29 -24.48
N ARG A 178 -11.09 2.19 -23.53
CA ARG A 178 -10.96 3.64 -23.76
C ARG A 178 -9.54 4.04 -24.11
N TYR A 179 -8.55 3.54 -23.38
CA TYR A 179 -7.15 3.84 -23.62
C TYR A 179 -6.73 3.39 -25.02
N GLN A 180 -7.00 2.13 -25.38
CA GLN A 180 -6.78 1.58 -26.73
C GLN A 180 -7.39 2.46 -27.83
N SER A 181 -8.66 2.84 -27.66
CA SER A 181 -9.35 3.73 -28.59
C SER A 181 -8.69 5.11 -28.68
N SER A 182 -8.24 5.67 -27.56
CA SER A 182 -7.64 7.01 -27.50
C SER A 182 -6.27 7.10 -28.18
N ILE A 183 -5.51 6.01 -28.19
CA ILE A 183 -4.20 5.93 -28.86
C ILE A 183 -4.29 5.31 -30.26
N GLY A 184 -5.48 4.92 -30.71
CA GLY A 184 -5.70 4.31 -32.02
C GLY A 184 -5.03 2.94 -32.19
N LYS A 185 -4.79 2.22 -31.09
CA LYS A 185 -4.18 0.88 -31.10
C LYS A 185 -5.11 -0.14 -30.48
N THR A 186 -5.13 -1.35 -31.02
CA THR A 186 -5.87 -2.49 -30.48
C THR A 186 -4.93 -3.66 -30.32
N GLY A 187 -5.16 -4.49 -29.31
CA GLY A 187 -4.34 -5.67 -29.08
C GLY A 187 -4.82 -6.48 -27.88
N LYS A 188 -4.20 -7.66 -27.69
CA LYS A 188 -4.42 -8.48 -26.51
C LYS A 188 -3.94 -7.72 -25.27
N VAL A 189 -4.66 -7.93 -24.17
CA VAL A 189 -4.38 -7.30 -22.88
C VAL A 189 -3.97 -8.39 -21.91
N LEU A 190 -2.83 -8.22 -21.26
CA LEU A 190 -2.37 -9.12 -20.20
C LEU A 190 -2.54 -8.40 -18.87
N LEU A 191 -3.29 -8.99 -17.94
CA LEU A 191 -3.40 -8.50 -16.56
C LEU A 191 -2.66 -9.45 -15.62
N ILE A 192 -1.63 -8.93 -14.96
CA ILE A 192 -0.84 -9.61 -13.94
C ILE A 192 -1.38 -9.22 -12.58
N ILE A 193 -1.67 -10.22 -11.76
CA ILE A 193 -2.18 -10.10 -10.38
C ILE A 193 -1.50 -11.14 -9.49
N ASP A 194 -1.47 -10.90 -8.18
CA ASP A 194 -0.97 -11.90 -7.24
C ASP A 194 -1.92 -13.12 -7.16
N ASN A 195 -1.40 -14.25 -6.69
CA ASN A 195 -2.21 -15.47 -6.48
C ASN A 195 -2.92 -15.42 -5.12
N ALA A 196 -3.74 -14.39 -4.90
CA ALA A 196 -4.56 -14.25 -3.71
C ALA A 196 -5.89 -15.00 -3.84
N PRO A 197 -6.44 -15.60 -2.76
CA PRO A 197 -7.77 -16.24 -2.80
C PRO A 197 -8.93 -15.28 -3.14
N ALA A 198 -8.67 -13.98 -3.11
CA ALA A 198 -9.63 -12.95 -3.52
C ALA A 198 -9.73 -12.82 -5.05
N HIS A 199 -8.74 -13.31 -5.78
CA HIS A 199 -8.70 -13.33 -7.23
C HIS A 199 -9.28 -14.67 -7.71
N PRO A 200 -10.28 -14.66 -8.62
CA PRO A 200 -10.71 -15.89 -9.26
C PRO A 200 -9.56 -16.51 -10.06
N SER A 201 -9.65 -17.82 -10.33
CA SER A 201 -8.68 -18.47 -11.20
C SER A 201 -8.64 -17.76 -12.56
N ALA A 202 -7.44 -17.70 -13.17
CA ALA A 202 -7.25 -17.07 -14.48
C ALA A 202 -8.20 -17.63 -15.55
N GLU A 203 -8.56 -18.91 -15.44
CA GLU A 203 -9.53 -19.63 -16.28
C GLU A 203 -10.95 -19.00 -16.28
N CYS A 204 -11.30 -18.18 -15.29
CA CYS A 204 -12.60 -17.49 -15.26
C CYS A 204 -12.65 -16.22 -16.13
N PHE A 205 -11.53 -15.78 -16.71
CA PHE A 205 -11.41 -14.47 -17.39
C PHE A 205 -10.82 -14.53 -18.79
N GLU A 206 -10.61 -15.72 -19.35
CA GLU A 206 -10.34 -15.87 -20.78
C GLU A 206 -11.61 -15.46 -21.54
N HIS A 207 -11.58 -14.26 -22.11
CA HIS A 207 -12.62 -13.78 -23.01
C HIS A 207 -12.03 -13.74 -24.43
N ASP A 208 -12.61 -14.55 -25.31
CA ASP A 208 -12.32 -14.61 -26.75
C ASP A 208 -12.45 -13.25 -27.45
#